data_AF-A0A1Z4II72-F1
#
_entry.id   AF-A0A1Z4II72-F1
#
_cell.length_a   1.000
_cell.length_b   1.000
_cell.length_c   1.000
_cell.angle_alpha   90.00
_cell.angle_beta   90.00
_cell.angle_gamma   90.00
#
_symmetry.space_group_name_H-M   'P 1'
#
loop_
_entity.id
_entity.type
_entity.pdbx_description
1 polymer ?
#
loop_
_entity_poly.entity_id
_entity_poly.type
_entity_poly.pdbx_seq_one_letter_code
_entity_poly.pdbx_strand_id
1 'polypeptide(L)' 'MNTTNLDESGAGMSNEDWVNLGKSDAWAGKPKAPPEHDTEAASMYELGYSEGEIEKPPTPTP' A
#
# COMPACT_ATOMS: atom_id res chain seq x y z
N MET A 1 23.04 2.46 -5.78
CA MET A 1 21.71 2.01 -6.25
C MET A 1 20.98 1.62 -4.98
N ASN A 2 19.97 2.28 -4.43
CA ASN A 2 19.07 3.35 -4.85
C ASN A 2 18.79 4.27 -3.65
N THR A 3 18.45 5.50 -3.96
CA THR A 3 18.01 6.60 -3.10
C THR A 3 16.70 6.30 -2.38
N THR A 4 16.61 6.53 -1.07
CA THR A 4 15.50 7.30 -0.45
C THR A 4 15.97 7.83 0.90
N ASN A 5 15.90 9.14 1.04
CA ASN A 5 16.29 9.90 2.22
C ASN A 5 15.43 9.49 3.41
N LEU A 6 16.04 8.78 4.35
CA LEU A 6 15.58 8.71 5.74
C LEU A 6 16.02 10.01 6.41
N ASP A 7 15.28 11.11 6.21
CA ASP A 7 15.05 12.19 7.18
C ASP A 7 14.35 13.38 6.49
N GLU A 8 13.02 13.38 6.48
CA GLU A 8 12.28 14.62 6.69
C GLU A 8 11.05 14.28 7.54
N SER A 9 11.28 14.42 8.84
CA SER A 9 10.24 14.44 9.86
C SER A 9 9.29 15.60 9.57
N GLY A 10 8.18 15.34 8.86
CA GLY A 10 7.20 16.36 8.50
C GLY A 10 5.91 15.81 7.88
N ALA A 11 5.06 15.18 8.71
CA ALA A 11 3.63 14.98 8.48
C ALA A 11 3.17 14.21 7.20
N GLY A 12 2.95 12.90 7.35
CA GLY A 12 2.13 12.09 6.43
C GLY A 12 2.95 11.19 5.49
N MET A 13 2.53 9.93 5.36
CA MET A 13 3.02 9.01 4.32
C MET A 13 2.84 9.65 2.94
N SER A 14 3.84 9.53 2.06
CA SER A 14 3.69 9.99 0.66
C SER A 14 2.70 9.11 -0.09
N ASN A 15 2.18 9.60 -1.23
CA ASN A 15 1.28 8.83 -2.10
C ASN A 15 1.87 7.46 -2.45
N GLU A 16 3.17 7.38 -2.72
CA GLU A 16 3.87 6.13 -3.05
C GLU A 16 3.98 5.18 -1.84
N ASP A 17 4.13 5.71 -0.62
CA ASP A 17 4.08 4.90 0.60
C ASP A 17 2.70 4.27 0.79
N TRP A 18 1.62 5.00 0.51
CA TRP A 18 0.26 4.48 0.56
C TRP A 18 0.02 3.36 -0.46
N VAL A 19 0.50 3.54 -1.69
CA VAL A 19 0.46 2.48 -2.72
C VAL A 19 1.21 1.24 -2.23
N ASN A 20 2.44 1.40 -1.76
CA ASN A 20 3.25 0.27 -1.26
C ASN A 20 2.61 -0.42 -0.04
N LEU A 21 1.97 0.35 0.86
CA LEU A 21 1.24 -0.16 2.01
C LEU A 21 0.05 -1.02 1.57
N GLY A 22 -0.80 -0.49 0.68
CA GLY A 22 -1.95 -1.21 0.15
C GLY A 22 -1.53 -2.53 -0.51
N LYS A 23 -0.50 -2.48 -1.34
CA LYS A 23 0.06 -3.66 -2.02
C LYS A 23 0.56 -4.72 -1.03
N SER A 24 1.25 -4.28 0.02
CA SER A 24 1.76 -5.15 1.07
C SER A 24 0.64 -5.79 1.88
N ASP A 25 -0.40 -5.03 2.22
CA ASP A 25 -1.59 -5.55 2.93
C ASP A 25 -2.35 -6.56 2.09
N ALA A 26 -2.50 -6.30 0.79
CA ALA A 26 -3.06 -7.25 -0.15
C ALA A 26 -2.23 -8.53 -0.17
N TRP A 27 -0.90 -8.46 -0.33
CA TRP A 27 -0.03 -9.63 -0.27
C TRP A 27 -0.12 -10.40 1.05
N ALA A 28 -0.29 -9.70 2.17
CA ALA A 28 -0.51 -10.31 3.48
C ALA A 28 -1.93 -10.92 3.65
N GLY A 29 -2.84 -10.69 2.70
CA GLY A 29 -4.24 -11.11 2.78
C GLY A 29 -5.02 -10.36 3.87
N LYS A 30 -4.56 -9.18 4.27
CA LYS A 30 -5.24 -8.34 5.27
C LYS A 30 -6.43 -7.65 4.64
N PRO A 31 -7.52 -7.38 5.37
CA PRO A 31 -8.64 -6.59 4.84
C PRO A 31 -8.20 -5.15 4.49
N LYS A 32 -8.79 -4.55 3.45
CA LYS A 32 -8.57 -3.15 3.08
C LYS A 32 -8.88 -2.22 4.25
N ALA A 33 -7.90 -1.41 4.65
CA ALA A 33 -8.03 -0.37 5.66
C ALA A 33 -7.55 0.99 5.12
N PRO A 34 -8.27 1.58 4.13
CA PRO A 34 -7.91 2.89 3.62
C PRO A 34 -8.14 3.97 4.70
N PRO A 35 -7.33 5.04 4.71
CA PRO A 35 -7.53 6.17 5.61
C PRO A 35 -8.85 6.91 5.31
N GLU A 36 -9.65 7.16 6.35
CA GLU A 36 -10.98 7.79 6.20
C GLU A 36 -10.93 9.32 6.04
N HIS A 37 -9.85 9.95 6.52
CA HIS A 37 -9.69 11.41 6.54
C HIS A 37 -8.92 11.98 5.35
N ASP A 38 -8.29 11.13 4.54
CA ASP A 38 -7.48 11.54 3.39
C ASP A 38 -7.89 10.75 2.15
N THR A 39 -8.76 11.33 1.33
CA THR A 39 -9.31 10.70 0.12
C THR A 39 -8.23 10.38 -0.91
N GLU A 40 -7.18 11.20 -0.99
CA GLU A 40 -6.03 10.96 -1.88
C GLU A 40 -5.22 9.75 -1.40
N ALA A 41 -4.94 9.67 -0.10
CA ALA A 41 -4.25 8.54 0.50
C ALA A 41 -5.08 7.24 0.39
N ALA A 42 -6.40 7.32 0.58
CA ALA A 42 -7.33 6.22 0.37
C ALA A 42 -7.24 5.69 -1.06
N SER A 43 -7.31 6.57 -2.05
CA SER A 43 -7.23 6.19 -3.47
C SER A 43 -5.89 5.53 -3.80
N MET A 44 -4.78 6.04 -3.26
CA MET A 44 -3.44 5.45 -3.44
C MET A 44 -3.30 4.08 -2.78
N TYR A 45 -3.77 3.94 -1.54
CA TYR A 45 -3.81 2.66 -0.84
C TYR A 45 -4.64 1.63 -1.59
N GLU A 46 -5.84 2.01 -2.03
CA GLU A 46 -6.73 1.11 -2.76
C GLU A 46 -6.15 0.66 -4.10
N LEU A 47 -5.44 1.55 -4.80
CA LEU A 47 -4.75 1.25 -6.04
C LEU A 47 -3.67 0.19 -5.81
N GLY A 48 -2.78 0.42 -4.84
CA GLY A 48 -1.74 -0.55 -4.49
C GLY A 48 -2.29 -1.88 -3.99
N TYR A 49 -3.35 -1.86 -3.17
CA TYR A 49 -4.02 -3.06 -2.70
C TYR A 49 -4.58 -3.89 -3.85
N SER A 50 -5.24 -3.24 -4.81
CA SER A 50 -5.78 -3.91 -5.99
C SER A 50 -4.66 -4.56 -6.82
N GLU A 51 -3.54 -3.86 -7.02
CA GLU A 51 -2.36 -4.44 -7.69
C GLU A 51 -1.82 -5.65 -6.93
N GLY A 52 -1.71 -5.56 -5.60
CA GLY A 52 -1.23 -6.66 -4.76
C GLY A 52 -2.18 -7.86 -4.74
N GLU A 53 -3.49 -7.67 -4.91
CA GLU A 53 -4.45 -8.76 -5.07
C GLU A 53 -4.30 -9.49 -6.41
N ILE A 54 -4.02 -8.75 -7.48
CA ILE A 54 -3.84 -9.30 -8.83
C ILE A 54 -2.49 -10.03 -8.93
N GLU A 55 -1.43 -9.48 -8.33
CA GLU A 55 -0.09 -10.08 -8.32
C GLU A 55 0.06 -11.19 -7.28
N LYS A 56 -0.89 -11.36 -6.36
CA LYS A 56 -0.86 -12.47 -5.42
C LYS A 56 -0.91 -13.77 -6.22
N PRO A 57 0.09 -14.66 -6.12
CA PRO A 57 -0.01 -15.97 -6.75
C PRO A 57 -1.25 -16.69 -6.19
N PRO A 58 -1.93 -17.52 -6.99
CA PRO A 58 -3.02 -18.33 -6.48
C PRO A 58 -2.47 -19.11 -5.30
N THR A 59 -3.00 -18.84 -4.11
CA THR A 59 -2.63 -19.58 -2.91
C THR A 59 -2.90 -21.04 -3.23
N PRO A 60 -1.90 -21.94 -3.20
CA PRO A 60 -2.17 -23.35 -3.38
C PRO A 60 -3.01 -23.79 -2.19
N THR A 61 -4.32 -23.91 -2.40
CA THR A 61 -5.20 -24.63 -1.49
C THR A 61 -4.71 -26.07 -1.41
N PRO A 62 -4.51 -26.62 -0.18
CA PRO A 62 -3.94 -27.95 0.05
C PRO A 62 -4.82 -29.09 -0.49
#